data_AF-A0A553IGC7-F1
#
_entry.id   AF-A0A553IGC7-F1
#
_cell.length_a   1.000
_cell.length_b   1.000
_cell.length_c   1.000
_cell.angle_alpha   90.00
_cell.angle_beta   90.00
_cell.angle_gamma   90.00
#
_symmetry.space_group_name_H-M   'P 1'
#
loop_
_entity.id
_entity.type
_entity.pdbx_description
1 polymer ?
#
loop_
_entity_poly.entity_id
_entity_poly.type
_entity_poly.pdbx_seq_one_letter_code
_entity_poly.pdbx_strand_id
1 'polypeptide(L)'
;MNLEAKIYNFLKEVEDNKSLSMISFTVANKDEVLFDYKKEPYLKDGLQLVFSITKSFTSLAIGMLYDKGLINLDEKIIGYFKDELPVNYDPLISEITIRHILTMTSGIVKENNIQMLKTSDYRTYFLSQEVAYKPGTHYQYHSATSHMLSALFTKITGATVEDYLKDHLFEPLNITNYHWSKAPEGINFGGYGLSLNNDALVKLGQLLLNHGNYKGKQLISKAYLDMATSPQAIKQDYVGNPNAKAIGYQYGFQFHVSPNLSYRADGAFGQIVVIFNDLAFISTAQFTDYEFLYATIYKHFTSESIPTIEKGKLEGFVSSLTFKEAPKENHFNLHKIFHLKENILNIDTLEFSHDYLLLHFNNGLTDKLEYNFDQSSYGMSHYAKDLKVVNQKHWVIPNYEDNELTLKILYIETPFFAEYKFKFEDEALTFSFVPSANFLFNGFTVTSK
;
A
#
# COMPACT_ATOMS: atom_id res chain seq x y z
N MET A 1 -25.28 13.22 15.91
CA MET A 1 -23.81 13.45 15.85
C MET A 1 -23.54 14.31 14.62
N ASN A 2 -22.81 15.42 14.72
CA ASN A 2 -22.49 16.24 13.54
C ASN A 2 -21.28 15.63 12.81
N LEU A 3 -21.55 14.78 11.81
CA LEU A 3 -20.51 14.06 11.08
C LEU A 3 -19.68 14.99 10.18
N GLU A 4 -20.31 15.97 9.53
CA GLU A 4 -19.62 16.94 8.66
C GLU A 4 -18.55 17.74 9.44
N ALA A 5 -18.90 18.22 10.64
CA ALA A 5 -17.96 18.92 11.50
C ALA A 5 -16.78 18.02 11.93
N LYS A 6 -17.03 16.73 12.16
CA LYS A 6 -15.99 15.76 12.57
C LYS A 6 -15.01 15.54 11.43
N ILE A 7 -15.54 15.32 10.22
CA ILE A 7 -14.75 15.17 9.01
C ILE A 7 -13.94 16.43 8.73
N TYR A 8 -14.57 17.62 8.76
CA TYR A 8 -13.86 18.88 8.52
C TYR A 8 -12.68 19.07 9.48
N ASN A 9 -12.90 18.88 10.79
CA ASN A 9 -11.84 19.06 11.78
C ASN A 9 -10.74 17.98 11.66
N PHE A 10 -11.11 16.73 11.36
CA PHE A 10 -10.18 15.66 11.06
C PHE A 10 -9.30 16.01 9.85
N LEU A 11 -9.91 16.35 8.71
CA LEU A 11 -9.19 16.68 7.49
C LEU A 11 -8.29 17.89 7.69
N LYS A 12 -8.79 18.93 8.35
CA LYS A 12 -7.98 20.11 8.66
C LYS A 12 -6.72 19.74 9.44
N GLU A 13 -6.85 18.96 10.51
CA GLU A 13 -5.71 18.55 11.34
C GLU A 13 -4.74 17.63 10.59
N VAL A 14 -5.23 16.75 9.72
CA VAL A 14 -4.38 15.90 8.87
C VAL A 14 -3.62 16.73 7.83
N GLU A 15 -4.28 17.67 7.16
CA GLU A 15 -3.67 18.51 6.12
C GLU A 15 -2.68 19.54 6.71
N ASP A 16 -2.88 19.96 7.96
CA ASP A 16 -1.93 20.83 8.69
C ASP A 16 -0.64 20.06 9.11
N ASN A 17 -0.66 18.71 9.10
CA ASN A 17 0.49 17.87 9.44
C ASN A 17 1.36 17.57 8.20
N LYS A 18 2.53 18.20 8.13
CA LYS A 18 3.49 18.04 7.02
C LYS A 18 4.05 16.62 6.82
N SER A 19 3.95 15.76 7.83
CA SER A 19 4.41 14.36 7.77
C SER A 19 3.38 13.42 7.17
N LEU A 20 2.18 13.92 6.83
CA LEU A 20 1.13 13.15 6.17
C LEU A 20 0.65 13.92 4.95
N SER A 21 0.47 13.19 3.85
CA SER A 21 -0.18 13.75 2.68
C SER A 21 -1.27 12.82 2.20
N MET A 22 -2.50 13.10 2.61
CA MET A 22 -3.64 12.25 2.29
C MET A 22 -3.96 12.32 0.80
N ILE A 23 -4.15 11.16 0.17
CA ILE A 23 -4.58 11.03 -1.22
C ILE A 23 -6.09 10.89 -1.28
N SER A 24 -6.67 10.03 -0.44
CA SER A 24 -8.11 9.84 -0.31
C SER A 24 -8.50 9.58 1.13
N PHE A 25 -9.74 9.90 1.46
CA PHE A 25 -10.38 9.51 2.71
C PHE A 25 -11.85 9.22 2.48
N THR A 26 -12.32 8.15 3.11
CA THR A 26 -13.71 7.73 3.06
C THR A 26 -14.16 7.32 4.45
N VAL A 27 -15.36 7.73 4.80
CA VAL A 27 -16.07 7.27 5.99
C VAL A 27 -17.31 6.53 5.51
N ALA A 28 -17.47 5.29 5.95
CA ALA A 28 -18.63 4.47 5.64
C ALA A 28 -19.18 3.84 6.91
N ASN A 29 -20.49 3.58 6.93
CA ASN A 29 -21.07 2.63 7.87
C ASN A 29 -21.26 1.28 7.15
N LYS A 30 -21.93 0.34 7.83
CA LYS A 30 -22.14 -1.01 7.32
C LYS A 30 -23.01 -1.08 6.04
N ASP A 31 -23.77 -0.03 5.74
CA ASP A 31 -24.80 0.02 4.69
C ASP A 31 -24.43 0.99 3.55
N GLU A 32 -23.79 2.12 3.86
CA GLU A 32 -23.55 3.21 2.91
C GLU A 32 -22.23 3.97 3.16
N VAL A 33 -21.78 4.68 2.12
CA VAL A 33 -20.69 5.65 2.22
C VAL A 33 -21.25 6.97 2.72
N LEU A 34 -20.71 7.47 3.82
CA LEU A 34 -21.15 8.71 4.47
C LEU A 34 -20.36 9.93 3.99
N PHE A 35 -19.11 9.73 3.58
CA PHE A 35 -18.23 10.75 3.02
C PHE A 35 -17.14 10.10 2.18
N ASP A 36 -16.78 10.72 1.07
CA ASP A 36 -15.71 10.28 0.19
C ASP A 36 -15.04 11.49 -0.47
N TYR A 37 -13.71 11.53 -0.44
CA TYR A 37 -12.96 12.44 -1.30
C TYR A 37 -11.63 11.82 -1.72
N LYS A 38 -11.14 12.31 -2.87
CA LYS A 38 -9.83 11.97 -3.42
C LYS A 38 -9.22 13.22 -4.03
N LYS A 39 -7.99 13.54 -3.65
CA LYS A 39 -7.27 14.71 -4.17
C LYS A 39 -6.93 14.52 -5.63
N GLU A 40 -7.15 15.55 -6.42
CA GLU A 40 -6.62 15.58 -7.77
C GLU A 40 -5.07 15.61 -7.72
N PRO A 41 -4.37 14.98 -8.68
CA PRO A 41 -4.86 14.33 -9.91
C PRO A 41 -5.13 12.82 -9.75
N TYR A 42 -5.28 12.31 -8.53
CA TYR A 42 -5.57 10.89 -8.36
C TYR A 42 -7.01 10.58 -8.82
N LEU A 43 -7.16 9.50 -9.60
CA LEU A 43 -8.44 9.17 -10.24
C LEU A 43 -9.42 8.56 -9.23
N LYS A 44 -10.66 9.06 -9.19
CA LYS A 44 -11.72 8.60 -8.27
C LYS A 44 -11.84 7.07 -8.24
N ASP A 45 -12.01 6.45 -9.40
CA ASP A 45 -12.15 4.99 -9.56
C ASP A 45 -10.85 4.28 -9.94
N GLY A 46 -9.72 5.00 -9.90
CA GLY A 46 -8.40 4.46 -10.22
C GLY A 46 -7.87 3.52 -9.15
N LEU A 47 -7.12 2.51 -9.58
CA LEU A 47 -6.40 1.60 -8.69
C LEU A 47 -5.41 2.35 -7.82
N GLN A 48 -5.21 1.86 -6.60
CA GLN A 48 -4.14 2.25 -5.69
C GLN A 48 -3.46 0.97 -5.20
N LEU A 49 -2.14 0.96 -5.16
CA LEU A 49 -1.36 -0.09 -4.52
C LEU A 49 -1.63 -0.05 -3.01
N VAL A 50 -2.18 -1.14 -2.46
CA VAL A 50 -2.62 -1.20 -1.06
C VAL A 50 -1.61 -1.86 -0.12
N PHE A 51 -0.45 -2.26 -0.66
CA PHE A 51 0.64 -2.91 0.07
C PHE A 51 0.12 -4.02 0.99
N SER A 52 0.40 -3.94 2.29
CA SER A 52 0.09 -4.97 3.28
C SER A 52 -1.40 -5.19 3.57
N ILE A 53 -2.33 -4.36 3.08
CA ILE A 53 -3.76 -4.71 3.10
C ILE A 53 -4.00 -6.04 2.34
N THR A 54 -3.14 -6.37 1.38
CA THR A 54 -3.11 -7.68 0.70
C THR A 54 -3.13 -8.87 1.68
N LYS A 55 -2.47 -8.74 2.83
CA LYS A 55 -2.41 -9.81 3.84
C LYS A 55 -3.78 -10.10 4.43
N SER A 56 -4.60 -9.07 4.62
CA SER A 56 -5.96 -9.21 5.12
C SER A 56 -6.83 -9.96 4.12
N PHE A 57 -6.75 -9.68 2.82
CA PHE A 57 -7.44 -10.48 1.79
C PHE A 57 -6.94 -11.94 1.75
N THR A 58 -5.63 -12.14 1.87
CA THR A 58 -5.04 -13.49 1.97
C THR A 58 -5.56 -14.24 3.20
N SER A 59 -5.68 -13.55 4.34
CA SER A 59 -6.27 -14.11 5.57
C SER A 59 -7.75 -14.47 5.40
N LEU A 60 -8.54 -13.65 4.69
CA LEU A 60 -9.93 -14.00 4.38
C LEU A 60 -10.01 -15.27 3.53
N ALA A 61 -9.11 -15.44 2.54
CA ALA A 61 -9.04 -16.68 1.75
C ALA A 61 -8.71 -17.92 2.62
N ILE A 62 -7.77 -17.78 3.56
CA ILE A 62 -7.49 -18.84 4.55
C ILE A 62 -8.70 -19.12 5.43
N GLY A 63 -9.43 -18.08 5.83
CA GLY A 63 -10.71 -18.22 6.53
C GLY A 63 -11.73 -19.05 5.77
N MET A 64 -11.83 -18.87 4.45
CA MET A 64 -12.71 -19.69 3.61
C MET A 64 -12.30 -21.17 3.57
N LEU A 65 -11.00 -21.49 3.65
CA LEU A 65 -10.55 -22.88 3.77
C LEU A 65 -10.88 -23.46 5.14
N TYR A 66 -10.66 -22.69 6.20
CA TYR A 66 -11.00 -23.06 7.57
C TYR A 66 -12.50 -23.33 7.71
N ASP A 67 -13.35 -22.45 7.17
CA ASP A 67 -14.80 -22.58 7.21
C ASP A 67 -15.31 -23.84 6.46
N LYS A 68 -14.58 -24.28 5.44
CA LYS A 68 -14.84 -25.53 4.71
C LYS A 68 -14.27 -26.78 5.39
N GLY A 69 -13.56 -26.63 6.51
CA GLY A 69 -12.88 -27.72 7.20
C GLY A 69 -11.72 -28.33 6.40
N LEU A 70 -11.18 -27.60 5.42
CA LEU A 70 -10.07 -28.07 4.58
C LEU A 70 -8.70 -27.93 5.26
N ILE A 71 -8.64 -27.12 6.31
CA ILE A 71 -7.45 -26.91 7.14
C ILE A 71 -7.84 -26.80 8.61
N ASN A 72 -6.91 -27.17 9.47
CA ASN A 72 -6.86 -26.71 10.85
C ASN A 72 -5.70 -25.71 11.01
N LEU A 73 -5.95 -24.58 11.67
CA LEU A 73 -4.93 -23.51 11.83
C LEU A 73 -3.66 -23.98 12.56
N ASP A 74 -3.72 -25.06 13.34
CA ASP A 74 -2.58 -25.59 14.08
C ASP A 74 -1.78 -26.67 13.32
N GLU A 75 -2.14 -26.95 12.07
CA GLU A 75 -1.35 -27.80 11.17
C GLU A 75 0.00 -27.17 10.82
N LYS A 76 1.01 -28.03 10.66
CA LYS A 76 2.37 -27.63 10.28
C LYS A 76 2.46 -27.29 8.81
N ILE A 77 3.04 -26.14 8.48
CA ILE A 77 3.16 -25.66 7.10
C ILE A 77 3.97 -26.64 6.24
N ILE A 78 4.99 -27.27 6.82
CA ILE A 78 5.84 -28.25 6.12
C ILE A 78 5.07 -29.48 5.63
N GLY A 79 3.91 -29.80 6.21
CA GLY A 79 3.07 -30.90 5.74
C GLY A 79 2.63 -30.73 4.29
N TYR A 80 2.56 -29.47 3.83
CA TYR A 80 2.08 -29.07 2.51
C TYR A 80 3.20 -28.82 1.49
N PHE A 81 4.43 -28.60 1.95
CA PHE A 81 5.54 -28.14 1.13
C PHE A 81 6.80 -28.99 1.27
N LYS A 82 6.62 -30.31 1.38
CA LYS A 82 7.76 -31.24 1.53
C LYS A 82 8.67 -31.24 0.32
N ASP A 83 8.12 -31.02 -0.88
CA ASP A 83 8.87 -31.04 -2.14
C ASP A 83 9.72 -29.76 -2.31
N GLU A 84 9.33 -28.67 -1.65
CA GLU A 84 10.02 -27.39 -1.66
C GLU A 84 11.04 -27.23 -0.50
N LEU A 85 11.18 -28.23 0.38
CA LEU A 85 12.12 -28.18 1.51
C LEU A 85 13.59 -28.26 1.04
N PRO A 86 14.45 -27.33 1.47
CA PRO A 86 15.90 -27.47 1.28
C PRO A 86 16.46 -28.71 1.98
N VAL A 87 17.57 -29.27 1.48
CA VAL A 87 18.23 -30.43 2.12
C VAL A 87 18.64 -30.14 3.57
N ASN A 88 19.14 -28.93 3.82
CA ASN A 88 19.54 -28.46 5.15
C ASN A 88 18.66 -27.27 5.53
N TYR A 89 17.51 -27.54 6.16
CA TYR A 89 16.63 -26.51 6.69
C TYR A 89 16.73 -26.45 8.22
N ASP A 90 16.47 -25.29 8.81
CA ASP A 90 16.44 -25.13 10.26
C ASP A 90 15.32 -26.02 10.87
N PRO A 91 15.61 -26.92 11.83
CA PRO A 91 14.61 -27.82 12.40
C PRO A 91 13.33 -27.12 12.90
N LEU A 92 13.41 -25.88 13.38
CA LEU A 92 12.25 -25.13 13.87
C LEU A 92 11.27 -24.73 12.74
N ILE A 93 11.69 -24.74 11.47
CA ILE A 93 10.76 -24.58 10.33
C ILE A 93 9.67 -25.65 10.38
N SER A 94 9.99 -26.86 10.83
CA SER A 94 9.02 -27.96 10.98
C SER A 94 7.95 -27.72 12.04
N GLU A 95 8.18 -26.77 12.96
CA GLU A 95 7.26 -26.41 14.03
C GLU A 95 6.30 -25.28 13.64
N ILE A 96 6.53 -24.58 12.52
CA ILE A 96 5.70 -23.46 12.09
C ILE A 96 4.32 -23.96 11.66
N THR A 97 3.26 -23.39 12.24
CA THR A 97 1.86 -23.67 11.90
C THR A 97 1.28 -22.59 11.00
N ILE A 98 0.11 -22.87 10.41
CA ILE A 98 -0.68 -21.85 9.69
C ILE A 98 -0.99 -20.67 10.61
N ARG A 99 -1.37 -20.93 11.87
CA ARG A 99 -1.64 -19.92 12.90
C ARG A 99 -0.42 -19.04 13.15
N HIS A 100 0.78 -19.63 13.26
CA HIS A 100 2.01 -18.85 13.46
C HIS A 100 2.27 -17.87 12.31
N ILE A 101 1.94 -18.25 11.08
CA ILE A 101 2.07 -17.34 9.93
C ILE A 101 1.00 -16.25 9.95
N LEU A 102 -0.26 -16.60 10.25
CA LEU A 102 -1.36 -15.64 10.37
C LEU A 102 -1.10 -14.57 11.46
N THR A 103 -0.47 -14.96 12.56
CA THR A 103 -0.22 -14.09 13.71
C THR A 103 1.16 -13.42 13.69
N MET A 104 1.95 -13.61 12.62
CA MET A 104 3.31 -13.07 12.51
C MET A 104 4.25 -13.58 13.62
N THR A 105 4.10 -14.83 14.04
CA THR A 105 4.90 -15.47 15.11
C THR A 105 5.68 -16.69 14.61
N SER A 106 6.11 -16.70 13.35
CA SER A 106 6.88 -17.81 12.78
C SER A 106 8.26 -17.99 13.42
N GLY A 107 8.79 -16.95 14.07
CA GLY A 107 10.15 -16.94 14.63
C GLY A 107 11.25 -16.56 13.63
N ILE A 108 10.90 -16.37 12.35
CA ILE A 108 11.81 -15.86 11.32
C ILE A 108 11.88 -14.34 11.45
N VAL A 109 13.10 -13.81 11.61
CA VAL A 109 13.30 -12.39 11.90
C VAL A 109 13.87 -11.55 10.76
N LYS A 110 14.72 -12.16 9.92
CA LYS A 110 15.41 -11.46 8.84
C LYS A 110 14.53 -11.43 7.59
N GLU A 111 14.00 -10.27 7.24
CA GLU A 111 13.36 -10.06 5.94
C GLU A 111 14.37 -9.45 4.95
N ASN A 112 14.72 -10.20 3.90
CA ASN A 112 15.59 -9.71 2.82
C ASN A 112 14.87 -9.78 1.47
N ASN A 113 14.10 -8.73 1.18
CA ASN A 113 13.33 -8.64 -0.05
C ASN A 113 14.22 -8.72 -1.30
N ILE A 114 15.44 -8.16 -1.28
CA ILE A 114 16.37 -8.23 -2.43
C ILE A 114 16.77 -9.69 -2.72
N GLN A 115 17.07 -10.47 -1.68
CA GLN A 115 17.40 -11.88 -1.84
C GLN A 115 16.19 -12.68 -2.31
N MET A 116 15.01 -12.44 -1.73
CA MET A 116 13.76 -13.07 -2.15
C MET A 116 13.47 -12.81 -3.63
N LEU A 117 13.58 -11.55 -4.08
CA LEU A 117 13.35 -11.14 -5.47
C LEU A 117 14.31 -11.79 -6.48
N LYS A 118 15.47 -12.29 -6.03
CA LYS A 118 16.43 -13.04 -6.86
C LYS A 118 16.10 -14.52 -7.00
N THR A 119 15.13 -15.04 -6.24
CA THR A 119 14.70 -16.43 -6.30
C THR A 119 13.58 -16.61 -7.32
N SER A 120 13.46 -17.82 -7.88
CA SER A 120 12.36 -18.20 -8.77
C SER A 120 11.16 -18.79 -8.04
N ASP A 121 11.25 -19.00 -6.73
CA ASP A 121 10.20 -19.61 -5.92
C ASP A 121 10.29 -19.10 -4.47
N TYR A 122 9.32 -18.30 -4.04
CA TYR A 122 9.35 -17.65 -2.75
C TYR A 122 9.06 -18.61 -1.59
N ARG A 123 8.49 -19.79 -1.89
CA ARG A 123 8.30 -20.86 -0.90
C ARG A 123 9.64 -21.42 -0.47
N THR A 124 10.52 -21.71 -1.44
CA THR A 124 11.87 -22.20 -1.14
C THR A 124 12.70 -21.16 -0.39
N TYR A 125 12.54 -19.86 -0.72
CA TYR A 125 13.14 -18.77 0.06
C TYR A 125 12.68 -18.77 1.52
N PHE A 126 11.38 -18.88 1.79
CA PHE A 126 10.86 -18.95 3.15
C PHE A 126 11.39 -20.19 3.90
N LEU A 127 11.36 -21.36 3.27
CA LEU A 127 11.77 -22.62 3.89
C LEU A 127 13.29 -22.72 4.15
N SER A 128 14.09 -21.85 3.51
CA SER A 128 15.54 -21.77 3.73
C SER A 128 15.94 -20.78 4.83
N GLN A 129 15.00 -20.09 5.47
CA GLN A 129 15.34 -19.07 6.49
C GLN A 129 15.76 -19.71 7.82
N GLU A 130 16.63 -18.99 8.54
CA GLU A 130 16.94 -19.29 9.94
C GLU A 130 15.77 -18.87 10.85
N VAL A 131 15.48 -19.68 11.87
CA VAL A 131 14.39 -19.43 12.82
C VAL A 131 14.99 -19.01 14.15
N ALA A 132 14.98 -17.71 14.44
CA ALA A 132 15.65 -17.13 15.61
C ALA A 132 14.88 -17.38 16.93
N TYR A 133 13.56 -17.52 16.85
CA TYR A 133 12.70 -17.76 18.00
C TYR A 133 11.83 -18.98 17.78
N LYS A 134 11.48 -19.67 18.88
CA LYS A 134 10.51 -20.75 18.80
C LYS A 134 9.20 -20.24 18.18
N PRO A 135 8.62 -20.93 17.18
CA PRO A 135 7.35 -20.50 16.59
C PRO A 135 6.26 -20.34 17.65
N GLY A 136 5.51 -19.23 17.58
CA GLY A 136 4.47 -18.85 18.54
C GLY A 136 4.95 -17.97 19.71
N THR A 137 6.26 -17.78 19.92
CA THR A 137 6.74 -17.06 21.12
C THR A 137 7.14 -15.60 20.88
N HIS A 138 7.39 -15.20 19.63
CA HIS A 138 7.86 -13.85 19.31
C HIS A 138 7.14 -13.31 18.08
N TYR A 139 6.62 -12.10 18.15
CA TYR A 139 6.01 -11.44 17.00
C TYR A 139 7.10 -10.77 16.17
N GLN A 140 7.13 -11.07 14.88
CA GLN A 140 7.89 -10.33 13.90
C GLN A 140 7.05 -10.17 12.65
N TYR A 141 6.74 -8.92 12.30
CA TYR A 141 6.06 -8.62 11.05
C TYR A 141 6.98 -8.94 9.86
N HIS A 142 6.49 -9.78 8.93
CA HIS A 142 7.29 -10.27 7.81
C HIS A 142 6.37 -10.58 6.61
N SER A 143 6.59 -9.92 5.48
CA SER A 143 5.76 -10.07 4.28
C SER A 143 5.98 -11.37 3.53
N ALA A 144 7.22 -11.88 3.47
CA ALA A 144 7.50 -13.17 2.84
C ALA A 144 6.81 -14.34 3.55
N THR A 145 6.61 -14.27 4.88
CA THR A 145 5.90 -15.33 5.61
C THR A 145 4.43 -15.40 5.19
N SER A 146 3.76 -14.25 4.99
CA SER A 146 2.39 -14.20 4.46
C SER A 146 2.26 -14.82 3.06
N HIS A 147 3.32 -14.84 2.25
CA HIS A 147 3.30 -15.52 0.95
C HIS A 147 3.01 -17.01 1.06
N MET A 148 3.45 -17.66 2.14
CA MET A 148 3.17 -19.08 2.38
C MET A 148 1.68 -19.37 2.59
N LEU A 149 0.89 -18.39 3.02
CA LEU A 149 -0.57 -18.55 3.09
C LEU A 149 -1.20 -18.59 1.70
N SER A 150 -0.75 -17.72 0.79
CA SER A 150 -1.19 -17.74 -0.62
C SER A 150 -0.77 -19.04 -1.32
N ALA A 151 0.46 -19.50 -1.04
CA ALA A 151 0.94 -20.78 -1.54
C ALA A 151 0.14 -21.97 -0.99
N LEU A 152 -0.20 -21.94 0.31
CA LEU A 152 -0.99 -23.01 0.95
C LEU A 152 -2.37 -23.07 0.33
N PHE A 153 -2.99 -21.90 0.15
CA PHE A 153 -4.27 -21.78 -0.49
C PHE A 153 -4.26 -22.38 -1.89
N THR A 154 -3.25 -22.03 -2.69
CA THR A 154 -3.07 -22.55 -4.04
C THR A 154 -2.82 -24.06 -4.05
N LYS A 155 -2.02 -24.59 -3.12
CA LYS A 155 -1.73 -26.03 -2.99
C LYS A 155 -3.00 -26.85 -2.71
N ILE A 156 -3.90 -26.33 -1.88
CA ILE A 156 -5.14 -27.02 -1.47
C ILE A 156 -6.21 -26.94 -2.55
N THR A 157 -6.37 -25.77 -3.19
CA THR A 157 -7.49 -25.52 -4.12
C THR A 157 -7.14 -25.79 -5.58
N GLY A 158 -5.85 -25.76 -5.94
CA GLY A 158 -5.39 -25.75 -7.32
C GLY A 158 -5.62 -24.41 -8.04
N ALA A 159 -6.19 -23.40 -7.37
CA ALA A 159 -6.46 -22.07 -7.91
C ALA A 159 -5.63 -21.01 -7.18
N THR A 160 -5.26 -19.94 -7.87
CA THR A 160 -4.61 -18.81 -7.19
C THR A 160 -5.61 -18.10 -6.27
N VAL A 161 -5.10 -17.38 -5.26
CA VAL A 161 -5.98 -16.63 -4.32
C VAL A 161 -6.85 -15.64 -5.09
N GLU A 162 -6.28 -14.95 -6.09
CA GLU A 162 -7.02 -14.01 -6.94
C GLU A 162 -8.15 -14.70 -7.70
N ASP A 163 -7.87 -15.81 -8.39
CA ASP A 163 -8.88 -16.53 -9.19
C ASP A 163 -10.03 -17.04 -8.33
N TYR A 164 -9.72 -17.54 -7.12
CA TYR A 164 -10.74 -18.01 -6.20
C TYR A 164 -11.53 -16.85 -5.56
N LEU A 165 -10.85 -15.81 -5.09
CA LEU A 165 -11.54 -14.66 -4.49
C LEU A 165 -12.37 -13.90 -5.51
N LYS A 166 -12.01 -13.91 -6.80
CA LYS A 166 -12.85 -13.35 -7.86
C LYS A 166 -14.30 -13.84 -7.74
N ASP A 167 -14.51 -15.15 -7.74
CA ASP A 167 -15.86 -15.72 -7.79
C ASP A 167 -16.52 -15.81 -6.40
N HIS A 168 -15.72 -15.95 -5.34
CA HIS A 168 -16.22 -16.21 -3.98
C HIS A 168 -16.31 -14.98 -3.08
N LEU A 169 -15.63 -13.88 -3.43
CA LEU A 169 -15.60 -12.65 -2.63
C LEU A 169 -15.81 -11.39 -3.47
N PHE A 170 -15.02 -11.18 -4.52
CA PHE A 170 -15.02 -9.94 -5.30
C PHE A 170 -16.33 -9.77 -6.08
N GLU A 171 -16.75 -10.75 -6.87
CA GLU A 171 -18.03 -10.69 -7.58
C GLU A 171 -19.23 -10.52 -6.62
N PRO A 172 -19.36 -11.28 -5.52
CA PRO A 172 -20.40 -11.04 -4.51
C PRO A 172 -20.39 -9.64 -3.89
N LEU A 173 -19.22 -9.02 -3.75
CA LEU A 173 -19.06 -7.65 -3.28
C LEU A 173 -19.18 -6.62 -4.41
N ASN A 174 -19.29 -7.04 -5.67
CA ASN A 174 -19.20 -6.19 -6.86
C ASN A 174 -17.85 -5.46 -7.00
N ILE A 175 -16.74 -6.09 -6.58
CA ILE A 175 -15.37 -5.62 -6.80
C ILE A 175 -14.94 -6.07 -8.19
N THR A 176 -14.84 -5.13 -9.13
CA THR A 176 -14.60 -5.44 -10.55
C THR A 176 -13.29 -4.86 -11.10
N ASN A 177 -12.69 -3.88 -10.40
CA ASN A 177 -11.43 -3.25 -10.79
C ASN A 177 -10.35 -3.52 -9.75
N TYR A 178 -9.47 -4.47 -10.04
CA TYR A 178 -8.34 -4.84 -9.19
C TYR A 178 -7.19 -5.39 -10.04
N HIS A 179 -6.01 -5.46 -9.45
CA HIS A 179 -4.85 -6.14 -10.02
C HIS A 179 -4.05 -6.79 -8.89
N TRP A 180 -3.70 -8.07 -9.02
CA TRP A 180 -2.89 -8.75 -8.01
C TRP A 180 -1.62 -9.36 -8.60
N SER A 181 -0.49 -8.76 -8.26
CA SER A 181 0.83 -9.22 -8.69
C SER A 181 1.13 -10.66 -8.23
N LYS A 182 1.79 -11.41 -9.12
CA LYS A 182 2.25 -12.78 -8.89
C LYS A 182 3.77 -12.85 -8.70
N ALA A 183 4.18 -13.78 -7.85
CA ALA A 183 5.55 -14.24 -7.70
C ALA A 183 5.99 -15.05 -8.94
N PRO A 184 7.30 -15.29 -9.16
CA PRO A 184 7.78 -16.00 -10.33
C PRO A 184 7.21 -17.42 -10.51
N GLU A 185 6.86 -18.09 -9.41
CA GLU A 185 6.22 -19.42 -9.43
C GLU A 185 4.72 -19.41 -9.80
N GLY A 186 4.17 -18.24 -10.17
CA GLY A 186 2.78 -18.09 -10.63
C GLY A 186 1.74 -17.94 -9.52
N ILE A 187 2.16 -17.84 -8.26
CA ILE A 187 1.30 -17.65 -7.09
C ILE A 187 1.15 -16.15 -6.78
N ASN A 188 -0.07 -15.66 -6.50
CA ASN A 188 -0.25 -14.27 -6.07
C ASN A 188 0.57 -13.98 -4.81
N PHE A 189 1.17 -12.79 -4.71
CA PHE A 189 1.87 -12.38 -3.50
C PHE A 189 0.91 -12.34 -2.29
N GLY A 190 1.23 -13.08 -1.22
CA GLY A 190 0.40 -13.06 0.00
C GLY A 190 0.64 -11.86 0.92
N GLY A 191 1.79 -11.19 0.78
CA GLY A 191 2.23 -10.10 1.66
C GLY A 191 1.93 -8.68 1.15
N TYR A 192 1.85 -8.49 -0.17
CA TYR A 192 1.68 -7.21 -0.86
C TYR A 192 1.26 -7.48 -2.31
N GLY A 193 1.15 -6.47 -3.17
CA GLY A 193 0.98 -6.67 -4.61
C GLY A 193 -0.46 -6.58 -5.10
N LEU A 194 -1.42 -6.40 -4.20
CA LEU A 194 -2.79 -6.08 -4.55
C LEU A 194 -2.92 -4.57 -4.79
N SER A 195 -3.56 -4.22 -5.90
CA SER A 195 -4.06 -2.87 -6.18
C SER A 195 -5.58 -2.89 -6.25
N LEU A 196 -6.23 -1.96 -5.56
CA LEU A 196 -7.68 -1.84 -5.46
C LEU A 196 -8.11 -0.40 -5.70
N ASN A 197 -9.30 -0.20 -6.23
CA ASN A 197 -9.93 1.11 -6.18
C ASN A 197 -10.54 1.36 -4.78
N ASN A 198 -10.95 2.61 -4.54
CA ASN A 198 -11.45 3.03 -3.23
C ASN A 198 -12.76 2.31 -2.85
N ASP A 199 -13.65 2.09 -3.82
CA ASP A 199 -14.90 1.34 -3.64
C ASP A 199 -14.67 -0.10 -3.16
N ALA A 200 -13.64 -0.80 -3.65
CA ALA A 200 -13.28 -2.12 -3.15
C ALA A 200 -12.81 -2.12 -1.69
N LEU A 201 -12.09 -1.07 -1.26
CA LEU A 201 -11.68 -0.89 0.13
C LEU A 201 -12.87 -0.57 1.05
N VAL A 202 -13.84 0.22 0.58
CA VAL A 202 -15.11 0.43 1.28
C VAL A 202 -15.85 -0.88 1.48
N LYS A 203 -15.92 -1.73 0.44
CA LYS A 203 -16.57 -3.05 0.51
C LYS A 203 -15.86 -3.99 1.50
N LEU A 204 -14.54 -3.93 1.58
CA LEU A 204 -13.81 -4.61 2.66
C LEU A 204 -14.24 -4.06 4.03
N GLY A 205 -14.29 -2.74 4.20
CA GLY A 205 -14.76 -2.12 5.44
C GLY A 205 -16.17 -2.55 5.85
N GLN A 206 -17.12 -2.57 4.91
CA GLN A 206 -18.50 -3.01 5.15
C GLN A 206 -18.60 -4.50 5.46
N LEU A 207 -17.80 -5.35 4.80
CA LEU A 207 -17.72 -6.77 5.12
C LEU A 207 -17.23 -6.99 6.56
N LEU A 208 -16.22 -6.22 6.99
CA LEU A 208 -15.68 -6.28 8.34
C LEU A 208 -16.69 -5.79 9.38
N LEU A 209 -17.35 -4.64 9.15
CA LEU A 209 -18.42 -4.11 10.00
C LEU A 209 -19.57 -5.11 10.20
N ASN A 210 -19.87 -5.91 9.16
CA ASN A 210 -20.94 -6.90 9.19
C ASN A 210 -20.46 -8.32 9.51
N HIS A 211 -19.27 -8.47 10.12
CA HIS A 211 -18.73 -9.76 10.55
C HIS A 211 -18.74 -10.83 9.44
N GLY A 212 -18.35 -10.46 8.21
CA GLY A 212 -18.26 -11.36 7.06
C GLY A 212 -19.58 -11.55 6.31
N ASN A 213 -20.66 -10.90 6.74
CA ASN A 213 -21.92 -10.86 6.02
C ASN A 213 -21.96 -9.68 5.04
N TYR A 214 -22.40 -9.90 3.81
CA TYR A 214 -22.67 -8.82 2.87
C TYR A 214 -24.05 -9.02 2.26
N LYS A 215 -24.95 -8.05 2.50
CA LYS A 215 -26.34 -8.05 2.01
C LYS A 215 -27.08 -9.39 2.23
N GLY A 216 -26.92 -9.97 3.41
CA GLY A 216 -27.58 -11.22 3.80
C GLY A 216 -26.81 -12.50 3.44
N LYS A 217 -25.74 -12.41 2.64
CA LYS A 217 -24.88 -13.55 2.31
C LYS A 217 -23.67 -13.59 3.23
N GLN A 218 -23.49 -14.69 3.96
CA GLN A 218 -22.27 -14.93 4.75
C GLN A 218 -21.14 -15.36 3.80
N LEU A 219 -20.16 -14.48 3.57
CA LEU A 219 -19.02 -14.76 2.69
C LEU A 219 -17.83 -15.35 3.47
N ILE A 220 -17.64 -14.92 4.71
CA ILE A 220 -16.63 -15.42 5.65
C ILE A 220 -17.36 -15.69 6.97
N SER A 221 -17.13 -16.81 7.65
CA SER A 221 -17.85 -17.07 8.90
C SER A 221 -17.54 -16.01 9.96
N LYS A 222 -18.57 -15.66 10.75
CA LYS A 222 -18.42 -14.78 11.91
C LYS A 222 -17.37 -15.33 12.89
N ALA A 223 -17.34 -16.66 13.07
CA ALA A 223 -16.39 -17.32 13.97
C ALA A 223 -14.93 -17.09 13.55
N TYR A 224 -14.61 -17.27 12.27
CA TYR A 224 -13.26 -17.00 11.77
C TYR A 224 -12.92 -15.52 11.88
N LEU A 225 -13.83 -14.64 11.45
CA LEU A 225 -13.54 -13.22 11.41
C LEU A 225 -13.35 -12.62 12.81
N ASP A 226 -14.17 -13.02 13.79
CA ASP A 226 -14.01 -12.61 15.19
C ASP A 226 -12.64 -13.07 15.76
N MET A 227 -12.15 -14.25 15.38
CA MET A 227 -10.78 -14.68 15.72
C MET A 227 -9.73 -13.83 15.01
N ALA A 228 -9.93 -13.58 13.71
CA ALA A 228 -8.98 -12.84 12.88
C ALA A 228 -8.79 -11.39 13.32
N THR A 229 -9.83 -10.77 13.88
CA THR A 229 -9.83 -9.38 14.33
C THR A 229 -9.71 -9.22 15.84
N SER A 230 -9.43 -10.31 16.59
CA SER A 230 -9.17 -10.26 18.03
C SER A 230 -7.67 -10.42 18.34
N PRO A 231 -7.21 -10.07 19.56
CA PRO A 231 -5.82 -10.25 19.95
C PRO A 231 -5.40 -11.73 19.95
N GLN A 232 -4.48 -12.08 19.05
CA GLN A 232 -3.88 -13.41 18.92
C GLN A 232 -2.39 -13.41 19.24
N ALA A 233 -1.71 -12.27 19.06
CA ALA A 233 -0.31 -12.06 19.39
C ALA A 233 -0.07 -10.65 19.96
N ILE A 234 1.06 -10.51 20.65
CA ILE A 234 1.56 -9.25 21.20
C ILE A 234 2.79 -8.81 20.41
N LYS A 235 2.77 -7.58 19.91
CA LYS A 235 3.88 -6.90 19.25
C LYS A 235 4.82 -6.37 20.35
N GLN A 236 5.81 -7.16 20.74
CA GLN A 236 6.61 -6.89 21.94
C GLN A 236 7.21 -5.48 21.93
N ASP A 237 7.74 -5.02 20.79
CA ASP A 237 8.37 -3.68 20.64
C ASP A 237 7.40 -2.49 20.80
N TYR A 238 6.10 -2.74 20.82
CA TYR A 238 5.05 -1.72 20.96
C TYR A 238 4.56 -1.62 22.41
N VAL A 239 4.91 -2.58 23.28
CA VAL A 239 4.47 -2.58 24.69
C VAL A 239 5.15 -1.43 25.43
N GLY A 240 4.34 -0.53 26.00
CA GLY A 240 4.84 0.65 26.72
C GLY A 240 5.44 1.74 25.82
N ASN A 241 5.42 1.57 24.50
CA ASN A 241 5.93 2.57 23.56
C ASN A 241 4.95 3.76 23.50
N PRO A 242 5.39 4.99 23.84
CA PRO A 242 4.51 6.16 23.83
C PRO A 242 4.00 6.53 22.43
N ASN A 243 4.68 6.10 21.36
CA ASN A 243 4.32 6.32 19.97
C ASN A 243 3.47 5.18 19.38
N ALA A 244 2.90 4.33 20.24
CA ALA A 244 2.05 3.19 19.85
C ALA A 244 0.72 3.17 20.61
N LYS A 245 0.30 4.27 21.22
CA LYS A 245 -0.91 4.32 22.06
C LYS A 245 -2.16 4.10 21.21
N ALA A 246 -2.25 4.76 20.05
CA ALA A 246 -3.34 4.60 19.11
C ALA A 246 -3.15 3.34 18.24
N ILE A 247 -1.93 3.10 17.74
CA ILE A 247 -1.61 1.91 16.93
C ILE A 247 -1.89 0.60 17.67
N GLY A 248 -1.70 0.58 19.00
CA GLY A 248 -1.80 -0.60 19.85
C GLY A 248 -0.63 -1.58 19.69
N TYR A 249 -0.58 -2.56 20.59
CA TYR A 249 0.45 -3.59 20.63
C TYR A 249 -0.11 -4.99 20.36
N GLN A 250 -1.36 -5.12 19.89
CA GLN A 250 -1.99 -6.41 19.62
C GLN A 250 -2.06 -6.68 18.10
N TYR A 251 -2.13 -7.96 17.76
CA TYR A 251 -2.23 -8.45 16.39
C TYR A 251 -3.14 -9.67 16.31
N GLY A 252 -3.95 -9.77 15.26
CA GLY A 252 -4.86 -10.88 14.97
C GLY A 252 -4.33 -11.78 13.85
N PHE A 253 -5.22 -12.26 12.97
CA PHE A 253 -4.83 -13.00 11.76
C PHE A 253 -4.71 -12.06 10.57
N GLN A 254 -3.52 -11.49 10.38
CA GLN A 254 -3.24 -10.47 9.36
C GLN A 254 -4.07 -9.17 9.52
N PHE A 255 -4.47 -8.85 10.76
CA PHE A 255 -5.12 -7.60 11.16
C PHE A 255 -4.42 -7.02 12.38
N HIS A 256 -4.26 -5.70 12.43
CA HIS A 256 -3.78 -5.02 13.63
C HIS A 256 -4.95 -4.75 14.57
N VAL A 257 -4.74 -4.91 15.87
CA VAL A 257 -5.76 -4.67 16.90
C VAL A 257 -5.28 -3.59 17.85
N SER A 258 -6.11 -2.58 18.05
CA SER A 258 -5.86 -1.43 18.91
C SER A 258 -6.49 -1.64 20.31
N PRO A 259 -6.07 -0.86 21.34
CA PRO A 259 -6.51 -1.09 22.72
C PRO A 259 -8.01 -0.90 22.97
N ASN A 260 -8.68 -0.11 22.14
CA ASN A 260 -10.12 0.14 22.20
C ASN A 260 -10.95 -0.91 21.43
N LEU A 261 -10.35 -2.06 21.11
CA LEU A 261 -10.94 -3.13 20.28
C LEU A 261 -11.30 -2.69 18.85
N SER A 262 -10.83 -1.53 18.39
CA SER A 262 -10.77 -1.27 16.96
C SER A 262 -9.72 -2.17 16.32
N TYR A 263 -9.94 -2.51 15.06
CA TYR A 263 -9.02 -3.34 14.30
C TYR A 263 -8.94 -2.82 12.87
N ARG A 264 -7.88 -3.21 12.16
CA ARG A 264 -7.57 -2.62 10.87
C ARG A 264 -6.68 -3.47 9.99
N ALA A 265 -6.82 -3.25 8.69
CA ALA A 265 -5.87 -3.66 7.69
C ALA A 265 -4.95 -2.47 7.38
N ASP A 266 -3.65 -2.67 7.53
CA ASP A 266 -2.64 -1.64 7.30
C ASP A 266 -1.80 -2.01 6.07
N GLY A 267 -1.64 -1.04 5.18
CA GLY A 267 -0.70 -1.00 4.07
C GLY A 267 0.29 0.14 4.32
N ALA A 268 1.52 -0.01 3.80
CA ALA A 268 2.58 1.00 3.91
C ALA A 268 2.09 2.39 3.44
N PHE A 269 2.76 3.46 3.86
CA PHE A 269 2.46 4.85 3.46
C PHE A 269 1.07 5.38 3.84
N GLY A 270 0.39 4.80 4.84
CA GLY A 270 -0.91 5.29 5.31
C GLY A 270 -2.12 4.74 4.53
N GLN A 271 -1.96 3.56 3.91
CA GLN A 271 -3.05 2.85 3.24
C GLN A 271 -3.79 2.06 4.31
N ILE A 272 -5.02 2.41 4.67
CA ILE A 272 -5.69 1.78 5.82
C ILE A 272 -7.15 1.48 5.52
N VAL A 273 -7.66 0.44 6.19
CA VAL A 273 -9.08 0.22 6.44
C VAL A 273 -9.23 -0.05 7.93
N VAL A 274 -9.79 0.90 8.67
CA VAL A 274 -9.94 0.85 10.13
C VAL A 274 -11.41 0.74 10.50
N ILE A 275 -11.74 -0.22 11.36
CA ILE A 275 -13.08 -0.37 11.92
C ILE A 275 -13.09 0.19 13.34
N PHE A 276 -13.88 1.25 13.55
CA PHE A 276 -14.00 1.91 14.85
C PHE A 276 -15.38 2.55 14.99
N ASN A 277 -16.05 2.31 16.12
CA ASN A 277 -17.32 2.95 16.48
C ASN A 277 -18.42 2.79 15.39
N ASP A 278 -18.62 1.54 14.92
CA ASP A 278 -19.55 1.17 13.84
C ASP A 278 -19.31 1.87 12.49
N LEU A 279 -18.12 2.45 12.32
CA LEU A 279 -17.67 3.08 11.08
C LEU A 279 -16.42 2.40 10.55
N ALA A 280 -16.29 2.43 9.22
CA ALA A 280 -15.10 2.13 8.49
C ALA A 280 -14.45 3.44 8.04
N PHE A 281 -13.18 3.61 8.37
CA PHE A 281 -12.33 4.70 7.88
C PHE A 281 -11.34 4.13 6.89
N ILE A 282 -11.38 4.62 5.66
CA ILE A 282 -10.51 4.19 4.57
C ILE A 282 -9.66 5.38 4.16
N SER A 283 -8.35 5.21 4.06
CA SER A 283 -7.48 6.22 3.46
C SER A 283 -6.41 5.63 2.58
N THR A 284 -6.02 6.40 1.58
CA THR A 284 -4.73 6.25 0.90
C THR A 284 -3.95 7.55 1.13
N ALA A 285 -2.63 7.46 1.26
CA ALA A 285 -1.80 8.61 1.59
C ALA A 285 -0.38 8.41 1.07
N GLN A 286 0.39 9.49 1.08
CA GLN A 286 1.84 9.48 1.01
C GLN A 286 2.32 9.69 2.46
N PHE A 287 3.28 8.88 2.93
CA PHE A 287 3.93 8.93 4.26
C PHE A 287 3.23 8.26 5.46
N THR A 288 3.98 8.07 6.56
CA THR A 288 3.82 6.95 7.51
C THR A 288 3.59 7.33 8.98
N ASP A 289 3.10 8.53 9.30
CA ASP A 289 2.76 8.84 10.71
C ASP A 289 1.42 8.19 11.12
N TYR A 290 1.45 6.87 11.27
CA TYR A 290 0.29 6.06 11.65
C TYR A 290 -0.24 6.41 13.03
N GLU A 291 0.64 6.69 13.99
CA GLU A 291 0.22 7.01 15.36
C GLU A 291 -0.58 8.30 15.34
N PHE A 292 -0.11 9.34 14.65
CA PHE A 292 -0.89 10.56 14.46
C PHE A 292 -2.20 10.28 13.74
N LEU A 293 -2.19 9.56 12.61
CA LEU A 293 -3.39 9.30 11.81
C LEU A 293 -4.47 8.60 12.65
N TYR A 294 -4.13 7.52 13.35
CA TYR A 294 -5.10 6.80 14.18
C TYR A 294 -5.51 7.59 15.42
N ALA A 295 -4.58 8.28 16.08
CA ALA A 295 -4.92 9.15 17.21
C ALA A 295 -5.91 10.24 16.77
N THR A 296 -5.74 10.79 15.57
CA THR A 296 -6.62 11.81 15.00
C THR A 296 -7.98 11.24 14.62
N ILE A 297 -8.04 10.04 14.04
CA ILE A 297 -9.31 9.32 13.81
C ILE A 297 -10.03 9.11 15.15
N TYR A 298 -9.36 8.53 16.14
CA TYR A 298 -9.99 8.23 17.42
C TYR A 298 -10.44 9.49 18.15
N LYS A 299 -9.64 10.56 18.13
CA LYS A 299 -9.97 11.87 18.71
C LYS A 299 -11.25 12.46 18.14
N HIS A 300 -11.38 12.51 16.81
CA HIS A 300 -12.52 13.21 16.17
C HIS A 300 -13.77 12.36 16.05
N PHE A 301 -13.64 11.03 16.03
CA PHE A 301 -14.76 10.11 15.82
C PHE A 301 -15.17 9.34 17.08
N THR A 302 -14.86 9.85 18.28
CA THR A 302 -15.46 9.38 19.55
C THR A 302 -16.97 9.63 19.58
N SER A 303 -17.65 9.12 20.60
CA SER A 303 -19.08 9.40 20.86
C SER A 303 -19.36 10.86 21.26
N GLU A 304 -18.34 11.68 21.50
CA GLU A 304 -18.52 13.07 21.95
C GLU A 304 -19.17 13.94 20.88
N SER A 305 -20.01 14.87 21.33
CA SER A 305 -20.63 15.88 20.47
C SER A 305 -19.67 17.04 20.26
N ILE A 306 -19.60 17.54 19.04
CA ILE A 306 -18.81 18.73 18.69
C ILE A 306 -19.71 19.82 18.09
N PRO A 307 -19.32 21.11 18.14
CA PRO A 307 -20.07 22.20 17.51
C PRO A 307 -20.28 21.99 16.02
N THR A 308 -21.39 22.50 15.49
CA THR A 308 -21.68 22.45 14.06
C THR A 308 -20.81 23.44 13.28
N ILE A 309 -20.50 23.12 12.03
CA ILE A 309 -19.85 24.05 11.10
C ILE A 309 -20.89 24.76 10.22
N GLU A 310 -20.49 25.88 9.60
CA GLU A 310 -21.30 26.57 8.58
C GLU A 310 -21.56 25.64 7.38
N LYS A 311 -22.77 25.73 6.81
CA LYS A 311 -23.15 24.95 5.63
C LYS A 311 -22.20 25.24 4.47
N GLY A 312 -21.74 24.20 3.77
CA GLY A 312 -20.83 24.35 2.62
C GLY A 312 -19.35 24.43 3.00
N LYS A 313 -19.02 24.53 4.30
CA LYS A 313 -17.63 24.71 4.76
C LYS A 313 -16.76 23.48 4.50
N LEU A 314 -17.31 22.28 4.70
CA LEU A 314 -16.60 21.03 4.39
C LEU A 314 -16.35 20.90 2.89
N GLU A 315 -17.39 21.11 2.08
CA GLU A 315 -17.31 21.01 0.62
C GLU A 315 -16.33 22.02 0.04
N GLY A 316 -16.36 23.27 0.52
CA GLY A 316 -15.41 24.31 0.13
C GLY A 316 -13.97 23.95 0.51
N PHE A 317 -13.76 23.41 1.71
CA PHE A 317 -12.43 22.97 2.14
C PHE A 317 -11.92 21.81 1.29
N VAL A 318 -12.72 20.75 1.12
CA VAL A 318 -12.34 19.58 0.31
C VAL A 318 -12.05 19.96 -1.14
N SER A 319 -12.84 20.87 -1.73
CA SER A 319 -12.63 21.36 -3.10
C SER A 319 -11.32 22.14 -3.27
N SER A 320 -10.74 22.66 -2.17
CA SER A 320 -9.45 23.33 -2.19
C SER A 320 -8.25 22.38 -2.06
N LEU A 321 -8.48 21.13 -1.65
CA LEU A 321 -7.41 20.15 -1.44
C LEU A 321 -7.00 19.51 -2.78
N THR A 322 -5.77 19.78 -3.21
CA THR A 322 -5.22 19.23 -4.44
C THR A 322 -3.71 19.08 -4.36
N PHE A 323 -3.15 18.11 -5.10
CA PHE A 323 -1.72 18.03 -5.34
C PHE A 323 -1.28 18.86 -6.56
N LYS A 324 -2.24 19.42 -7.31
CA LYS A 324 -1.92 20.33 -8.42
C LYS A 324 -1.32 21.61 -7.84
N GLU A 325 -0.09 21.90 -8.22
CA GLU A 325 0.59 23.14 -7.87
C GLU A 325 0.65 24.04 -9.12
N ALA A 326 0.46 25.34 -8.95
CA ALA A 326 0.66 26.30 -10.04
C ALA A 326 2.18 26.52 -10.23
N PRO A 327 2.68 26.53 -11.48
CA PRO A 327 4.09 26.81 -11.71
C PRO A 327 4.43 28.24 -11.29
N LYS A 328 5.66 28.47 -10.83
CA LYS A 328 6.14 29.83 -10.51
C LYS A 328 6.40 30.66 -11.77
N GLU A 329 6.93 30.04 -12.81
CA GLU A 329 7.10 30.61 -14.14
C GLU A 329 6.33 29.79 -15.17
N ASN A 330 5.68 30.48 -16.12
CA ASN A 330 4.77 29.82 -17.07
C ASN A 330 5.44 29.43 -18.39
N HIS A 331 6.77 29.49 -18.48
CA HIS A 331 7.47 29.18 -19.73
C HIS A 331 8.87 28.63 -19.50
N PHE A 332 9.17 27.53 -20.17
CA PHE A 332 10.51 26.99 -20.37
C PHE A 332 10.62 26.62 -21.86
N ASN A 333 11.72 26.99 -22.49
CA ASN A 333 11.96 26.66 -23.89
C ASN A 333 13.42 26.26 -24.08
N LEU A 334 13.64 24.97 -24.29
CA LEU A 334 14.94 24.39 -24.58
C LEU A 334 14.77 23.27 -25.60
N HIS A 335 15.52 23.34 -26.69
CA HIS A 335 15.66 22.28 -27.68
C HIS A 335 17.10 21.79 -27.67
N LYS A 336 17.43 20.90 -26.71
CA LYS A 336 18.80 20.43 -26.49
C LYS A 336 18.83 18.98 -26.05
N ILE A 337 19.87 18.27 -26.47
CA ILE A 337 20.14 16.89 -26.10
C ILE A 337 21.35 16.87 -25.17
N PHE A 338 21.25 16.12 -24.08
CA PHE A 338 22.35 15.89 -23.15
C PHE A 338 22.58 14.39 -22.97
N HIS A 339 23.84 13.97 -23.05
CA HIS A 339 24.24 12.60 -22.72
C HIS A 339 24.72 12.55 -21.27
N LEU A 340 24.21 11.60 -20.49
CA LEU A 340 24.54 11.45 -19.08
C LEU A 340 25.66 10.44 -18.86
N LYS A 341 26.34 10.58 -17.72
CA LYS A 341 27.17 9.50 -17.16
C LYS A 341 26.28 8.39 -16.59
N GLU A 342 26.88 7.23 -16.32
CA GLU A 342 26.18 6.10 -15.70
C GLU A 342 25.47 6.53 -14.41
N ASN A 343 24.24 6.06 -14.25
CA ASN A 343 23.38 6.41 -13.14
C ASN A 343 22.41 5.26 -12.83
N ILE A 344 21.83 5.30 -11.63
CA ILE A 344 21.01 4.20 -11.10
C ILE A 344 19.71 3.95 -11.88
N LEU A 345 19.20 4.95 -12.62
CA LEU A 345 18.02 4.80 -13.47
C LEU A 345 18.38 4.25 -14.86
N ASN A 346 19.67 4.13 -15.17
CA ASN A 346 20.18 3.73 -16.48
C ASN A 346 19.72 4.66 -17.62
N ILE A 347 19.51 5.94 -17.35
CA ILE A 347 19.20 6.94 -18.37
C ILE A 347 20.50 7.33 -19.08
N ASP A 348 20.56 7.16 -20.40
CA ASP A 348 21.70 7.54 -21.22
C ASP A 348 21.56 8.96 -21.75
N THR A 349 20.39 9.31 -22.27
CA THR A 349 20.18 10.55 -23.01
C THR A 349 18.91 11.25 -22.53
N LEU A 350 19.00 12.56 -22.36
CA LEU A 350 17.90 13.48 -22.11
C LEU A 350 17.69 14.36 -23.34
N GLU A 351 16.51 14.30 -23.97
CA GLU A 351 16.15 15.14 -25.10
C GLU A 351 15.03 16.10 -24.69
N PHE A 352 15.36 17.38 -24.56
CA PHE A 352 14.43 18.44 -24.19
C PHE A 352 13.74 19.02 -25.43
N SER A 353 12.43 19.19 -25.31
CA SER A 353 11.58 19.97 -26.21
C SER A 353 10.90 21.10 -25.44
N HIS A 354 10.09 21.89 -26.14
CA HIS A 354 9.29 22.95 -25.54
C HIS A 354 8.27 22.42 -24.51
N ASP A 355 7.65 21.28 -24.79
CA ASP A 355 6.49 20.74 -24.07
C ASP A 355 6.66 19.30 -23.56
N TYR A 356 7.83 18.71 -23.73
CA TYR A 356 8.16 17.38 -23.19
C TYR A 356 9.65 17.16 -23.04
N LEU A 357 9.99 16.14 -22.24
CA LEU A 357 11.32 15.56 -22.09
C LEU A 357 11.25 14.09 -22.46
N LEU A 358 12.16 13.62 -23.30
CA LEU A 358 12.39 12.20 -23.53
C LEU A 358 13.56 11.71 -22.66
N LEU A 359 13.31 10.62 -21.92
CA LEU A 359 14.32 9.87 -21.18
C LEU A 359 14.66 8.60 -21.95
N HIS A 360 15.85 8.53 -22.53
CA HIS A 360 16.31 7.32 -23.23
C HIS A 360 17.14 6.46 -22.29
N PHE A 361 16.75 5.19 -22.14
CA PHE A 361 17.39 4.25 -21.24
C PHE A 361 18.38 3.34 -21.98
N ASN A 362 19.43 2.88 -21.30
CA ASN A 362 20.46 1.97 -21.85
C ASN A 362 19.91 0.65 -22.41
N ASN A 363 18.71 0.24 -21.98
CA ASN A 363 18.05 -0.98 -22.44
C ASN A 363 17.15 -0.76 -23.67
N GLY A 364 17.17 0.44 -24.26
CA GLY A 364 16.38 0.81 -25.43
C GLY A 364 14.96 1.31 -25.12
N LEU A 365 14.54 1.35 -23.85
CA LEU A 365 13.29 1.99 -23.47
C LEU A 365 13.37 3.51 -23.65
N THR A 366 12.23 4.15 -23.85
CA THR A 366 12.11 5.61 -23.85
C THR A 366 10.83 6.02 -23.14
N ASP A 367 10.96 6.89 -22.14
CA ASP A 367 9.82 7.52 -21.47
C ASP A 367 9.65 8.95 -21.98
N LYS A 368 8.40 9.35 -22.24
CA LYS A 368 8.04 10.73 -22.55
C LYS A 368 7.36 11.37 -21.35
N LEU A 369 7.98 12.40 -20.80
CA LEU A 369 7.42 13.23 -19.75
C LEU A 369 6.88 14.51 -20.38
N GLU A 370 5.56 14.54 -20.59
CA GLU A 370 4.89 15.74 -21.08
C GLU A 370 4.80 16.76 -19.95
N TYR A 371 5.25 17.99 -20.21
CA TYR A 371 5.07 19.11 -19.30
C TYR A 371 4.54 20.30 -20.09
N ASN A 372 3.38 20.78 -19.70
CA ASN A 372 2.83 22.02 -20.21
C ASN A 372 2.53 22.92 -19.00
N PHE A 373 3.07 24.14 -19.05
CA PHE A 373 3.00 25.13 -17.96
C PHE A 373 1.61 25.80 -17.87
N ASP A 374 0.80 25.70 -18.93
CA ASP A 374 -0.58 26.18 -18.98
C ASP A 374 -1.61 25.09 -18.67
N GLN A 375 -1.28 23.82 -18.97
CA GLN A 375 -2.14 22.66 -18.73
C GLN A 375 -1.34 21.44 -18.32
N SER A 376 -1.57 20.93 -17.12
CA SER A 376 -1.02 19.64 -16.71
C SER A 376 -1.62 18.48 -17.53
N SER A 377 -0.82 17.44 -17.79
CA SER A 377 -1.26 16.25 -18.54
C SER A 377 -0.97 14.94 -17.79
N TYR A 378 -1.77 13.93 -18.13
CA TYR A 378 -1.46 12.54 -17.77
C TYR A 378 -0.54 11.94 -18.83
N GLY A 379 0.46 11.20 -18.37
CA GLY A 379 1.35 10.42 -19.23
C GLY A 379 1.56 9.01 -18.72
N MET A 380 2.48 8.29 -19.36
CA MET A 380 2.92 6.96 -18.98
C MET A 380 4.45 6.95 -18.89
N SER A 381 5.01 6.44 -17.80
CA SER A 381 6.46 6.25 -17.65
C SER A 381 6.78 5.08 -16.74
N HIS A 382 7.99 4.55 -16.85
CA HIS A 382 8.42 3.40 -16.07
C HIS A 382 8.82 3.82 -14.65
N TYR A 383 8.22 3.17 -13.65
CA TYR A 383 8.55 3.41 -12.25
C TYR A 383 8.27 2.21 -11.34
N ALA A 384 8.68 2.32 -10.08
CA ALA A 384 8.52 1.31 -9.06
C ALA A 384 7.03 1.07 -8.71
N LYS A 385 6.58 -0.17 -8.87
CA LYS A 385 5.32 -0.72 -8.32
C LYS A 385 5.52 -2.21 -8.03
N ASP A 386 5.05 -2.68 -6.88
CA ASP A 386 5.16 -4.09 -6.46
C ASP A 386 6.60 -4.65 -6.46
N LEU A 387 7.56 -3.81 -6.04
CA LEU A 387 8.99 -4.12 -6.07
C LEU A 387 9.55 -4.43 -7.47
N LYS A 388 8.86 -3.99 -8.52
CA LYS A 388 9.28 -4.09 -9.92
C LYS A 388 9.20 -2.72 -10.59
N VAL A 389 9.92 -2.56 -11.70
CA VAL A 389 9.76 -1.40 -12.59
C VAL A 389 8.74 -1.76 -13.65
N VAL A 390 7.66 -0.98 -13.73
CA VAL A 390 6.55 -1.20 -14.67
C VAL A 390 6.11 0.13 -15.25
N ASN A 391 5.43 0.10 -16.40
CA ASN A 391 4.82 1.30 -16.95
C ASN A 391 3.67 1.77 -16.06
N GLN A 392 3.66 3.04 -15.69
CA GLN A 392 2.74 3.64 -14.74
C GLN A 392 2.11 4.90 -15.31
N LYS A 393 0.80 5.05 -15.10
CA LYS A 393 0.13 6.33 -15.33
C LYS A 393 0.68 7.35 -14.35
N HIS A 394 1.11 8.49 -14.86
CA HIS A 394 1.67 9.56 -14.06
C HIS A 394 1.01 10.89 -14.35
N TRP A 395 1.29 11.86 -13.50
CA TRP A 395 0.96 13.26 -13.69
C TRP A 395 2.20 14.11 -13.41
N VAL A 396 2.49 15.04 -14.31
CA VAL A 396 3.67 15.91 -14.21
C VAL A 396 3.26 17.28 -13.71
N ILE A 397 3.97 17.76 -12.69
CA ILE A 397 3.88 19.12 -12.16
C ILE A 397 5.21 19.81 -12.49
N PRO A 398 5.26 20.62 -13.56
CA PRO A 398 6.47 21.36 -13.90
C PRO A 398 6.61 22.62 -13.05
N ASN A 399 7.85 22.95 -12.71
CA ASN A 399 8.24 24.24 -12.17
C ASN A 399 9.59 24.64 -12.77
N TYR A 400 9.75 25.92 -13.11
CA TYR A 400 11.02 26.47 -13.58
C TYR A 400 11.33 27.74 -12.79
N GLU A 401 12.53 27.80 -12.21
CA GLU A 401 13.02 28.93 -11.40
C GLU A 401 14.55 28.86 -11.35
N ASP A 402 15.24 30.01 -11.33
CA ASP A 402 16.70 30.09 -11.15
C ASP A 402 17.53 29.15 -12.07
N ASN A 403 17.12 29.03 -13.33
CA ASN A 403 17.75 28.16 -14.34
C ASN A 403 17.71 26.66 -13.99
N GLU A 404 16.72 26.24 -13.20
CA GLU A 404 16.45 24.87 -12.83
C GLU A 404 15.02 24.48 -13.24
N LEU A 405 14.89 23.46 -14.10
CA LEU A 405 13.61 22.81 -14.38
C LEU A 405 13.41 21.67 -13.39
N THR A 406 12.32 21.72 -12.61
CA THR A 406 11.86 20.63 -11.77
C THR A 406 10.58 20.03 -12.34
N LEU A 407 10.59 18.72 -12.60
CA LEU A 407 9.41 17.95 -12.94
C LEU A 407 9.08 17.04 -11.75
N LYS A 408 8.04 17.39 -10.98
CA LYS A 408 7.50 16.51 -9.94
C LYS A 408 6.48 15.58 -10.56
N ILE A 409 6.79 14.29 -10.57
CA ILE A 409 5.98 13.24 -11.19
C ILE A 409 5.23 12.49 -10.10
N LEU A 410 3.90 12.55 -10.13
CA LEU A 410 3.03 11.74 -9.27
C LEU A 410 2.67 10.45 -10.00
N TYR A 411 2.96 9.28 -9.42
CA TYR A 411 2.60 7.99 -10.01
C TYR A 411 1.24 7.55 -9.50
N ILE A 412 0.21 7.69 -10.35
CA ILE A 412 -1.20 7.80 -9.96
C ILE A 412 -1.77 6.55 -9.28
N GLU A 413 -1.18 5.37 -9.47
CA GLU A 413 -1.60 4.15 -8.78
C GLU A 413 -0.82 3.85 -7.50
N THR A 414 0.08 4.74 -7.08
CA THR A 414 0.98 4.52 -5.94
C THR A 414 1.02 5.76 -5.05
N PRO A 415 1.48 5.62 -3.79
CA PRO A 415 1.78 6.77 -2.95
C PRO A 415 3.09 7.48 -3.35
N PHE A 416 3.73 7.06 -4.46
CA PHE A 416 5.04 7.53 -4.83
C PHE A 416 4.97 8.76 -5.73
N PHE A 417 5.97 9.61 -5.55
CA PHE A 417 6.32 10.66 -6.49
C PHE A 417 7.84 10.68 -6.69
N ALA A 418 8.31 11.39 -7.70
CA ALA A 418 9.72 11.68 -7.87
C ALA A 418 9.91 13.08 -8.45
N GLU A 419 10.92 13.79 -7.97
CA GLU A 419 11.34 15.06 -8.54
C GLU A 419 12.54 14.83 -9.45
N TYR A 420 12.41 15.25 -10.70
CA TYR A 420 13.48 15.28 -11.68
C TYR A 420 13.92 16.74 -11.82
N LYS A 421 15.12 17.07 -11.35
CA LYS A 421 15.66 18.44 -11.30
C LYS A 421 16.79 18.58 -12.29
N PHE A 422 16.69 19.57 -13.16
CA PHE A 422 17.61 19.82 -14.25
C PHE A 422 18.14 21.24 -14.12
N LYS A 423 19.37 21.38 -13.62
CA LYS A 423 20.05 22.66 -13.48
C LYS A 423 20.99 22.89 -14.66
N PHE A 424 20.75 23.96 -15.41
CA PHE A 424 21.52 24.28 -16.61
C PHE A 424 22.69 25.21 -16.27
N GLU A 425 23.89 24.90 -16.76
CA GLU A 425 25.10 25.71 -16.56
C GLU A 425 25.90 25.76 -17.87
N ASP A 426 25.76 26.85 -18.63
CA ASP A 426 26.34 27.03 -19.98
C ASP A 426 26.04 25.84 -20.94
N GLU A 427 27.05 25.02 -21.22
CA GLU A 427 26.95 23.83 -22.08
C GLU A 427 26.62 22.54 -21.32
N ALA A 428 26.64 22.56 -19.99
CA ALA A 428 26.44 21.41 -19.14
C ALA A 428 25.06 21.38 -18.46
N LEU A 429 24.65 20.19 -18.05
CA LEU A 429 23.44 19.93 -17.29
C LEU A 429 23.79 19.12 -16.04
N THR A 430 23.29 19.54 -14.88
CA THR A 430 23.24 18.71 -13.68
C THR A 430 21.82 18.17 -13.51
N PHE A 431 21.68 16.85 -13.56
CA PHE A 431 20.42 16.14 -13.31
C PHE A 431 20.43 15.52 -11.92
N SER A 432 19.45 15.90 -11.08
CA SER A 432 19.18 15.25 -9.80
C SER A 432 17.83 14.57 -9.83
N PHE A 433 17.80 13.31 -9.43
CA PHE A 433 16.58 12.53 -9.23
C PHE A 433 16.36 12.33 -7.74
N VAL A 434 15.20 12.78 -7.25
CA VAL A 434 14.82 12.73 -5.85
C VAL A 434 13.51 11.96 -5.73
N PRO A 435 13.56 10.64 -5.50
CA PRO A 435 12.36 9.86 -5.33
C PRO A 435 11.75 10.10 -3.94
N SER A 436 10.42 10.01 -3.83
CA SER A 436 9.77 9.81 -2.55
C SER A 436 10.20 8.47 -1.95
N ALA A 437 9.93 8.27 -0.65
CA ALA A 437 10.16 6.98 -0.01
C ALA A 437 9.49 5.85 -0.80
N ASN A 438 10.29 4.89 -1.25
CA ASN A 438 9.88 3.68 -1.97
C ASN A 438 10.89 2.56 -1.67
N PHE A 439 10.74 1.40 -2.30
CA PHE A 439 11.55 0.21 -1.99
C PHE A 439 12.66 -0.11 -2.99
N LEU A 440 12.78 0.62 -4.11
CA LEU A 440 13.69 0.29 -5.22
C LEU A 440 14.76 1.35 -5.50
N PHE A 441 14.43 2.64 -5.36
CA PHE A 441 15.29 3.72 -5.82
C PHE A 441 15.74 4.62 -4.67
N ASN A 442 17.03 4.97 -4.68
CA ASN A 442 17.59 6.06 -3.89
C ASN A 442 17.72 7.32 -4.76
N GLY A 443 17.91 8.49 -4.15
CA GLY A 443 18.21 9.71 -4.92
C GLY A 443 19.64 9.68 -5.48
N PHE A 444 19.87 10.41 -6.57
CA PHE A 444 21.22 10.63 -7.12
C PHE A 444 21.32 11.97 -7.84
N THR A 445 22.56 12.40 -8.10
CA THR A 445 22.89 13.54 -8.95
C THR A 445 23.97 13.14 -9.94
N VAL A 446 23.83 13.52 -11.20
CA VAL A 446 24.77 13.23 -12.28
C VAL A 446 24.90 14.45 -13.21
N THR A 447 26.08 14.66 -13.77
CA THR A 447 26.30 15.69 -14.79
C THR A 447 26.25 15.10 -16.19
N SER A 448 25.91 15.93 -17.18
CA SER A 448 26.13 15.59 -18.59
C SER A 448 27.62 15.34 -18.86
N LYS A 449 27.88 14.58 -19.93
CA LYS A 449 29.22 14.28 -20.45
C LYS A 449 29.81 15.46 -21.21
#